data_AF-A0A375AEX4-F1
#
_entry.id   AF-A0A375AEX4-F1
#
_cell.length_a   1.000
_cell.length_b   1.000
_cell.length_c   1.000
_cell.angle_alpha   90.00
_cell.angle_beta   90.00
_cell.angle_gamma   90.00
#
_symmetry.space_group_name_H-M   'P 1'
#
loop_
_entity.id
_entity.type
_entity.pdbx_description
1 polymer ?
#
loop_
_entity_poly.entity_id
_entity_poly.type
_entity_poly.pdbx_seq_one_letter_code
_entity_poly.pdbx_strand_id
1 'polypeptide(L)' 'MCGLFARRAFNVEGIMCMPLPDSEQSRIWLLVKDDQRLAQMISQVEKLEDVLQVTRHGEEMRIFDQVAEFYR' A
#
# COMPACT_ATOMS: atom_id res chain seq x y z
N MET A 1 6.63 -5.20 -9.16
CA MET A 1 6.09 -4.30 -8.11
C MET A 1 7.11 -3.48 -7.30
N CYS A 2 8.25 -4.02 -6.84
CA CYS A 2 9.24 -3.25 -6.04
C CYS A 2 9.80 -1.97 -6.71
N GLY A 3 9.71 -1.88 -8.04
CA GLY A 3 10.23 -0.74 -8.81
C GLY A 3 9.45 0.58 -8.69
N LEU A 4 8.20 0.57 -8.20
CA LEU A 4 7.40 1.79 -8.08
C LEU A 4 7.81 2.69 -6.92
N PHE A 5 8.13 2.08 -5.77
CA PHE A 5 8.51 2.81 -4.56
C PHE A 5 10.01 3.11 -4.51
N ALA A 6 10.83 2.20 -5.05
CA ALA A 6 12.29 2.38 -5.06
C ALA A 6 12.78 3.57 -5.92
N ARG A 7 12.03 3.95 -6.98
CA ARG A 7 12.48 4.97 -7.94
C ARG A 7 12.04 6.40 -7.64
N ARG A 8 11.16 6.63 -6.66
CA ARG A 8 10.54 7.95 -6.42
C ARG A 8 10.79 8.55 -5.03
N ALA A 9 11.71 7.98 -4.25
CA ALA A 9 12.08 8.48 -2.91
C ALA A 9 10.87 8.70 -1.98
N PHE A 10 9.86 7.84 -2.11
CA PHE A 10 8.77 7.76 -1.16
C PHE A 10 9.16 6.79 -0.06
N ASN A 11 9.23 7.29 1.17
CA ASN A 11 9.45 6.44 2.32
C ASN A 11 8.18 5.64 2.58
N VAL A 12 8.29 4.32 2.45
CA VAL A 12 7.28 3.37 2.91
C VAL A 12 7.69 2.99 4.33
N GLU A 13 6.80 3.29 5.28
CA GLU A 13 7.00 2.95 6.70
C GLU A 13 6.64 1.49 6.98
N GLY A 14 5.69 0.95 6.21
CA GLY A 14 5.26 -0.44 6.33
C GLY A 14 4.65 -0.95 5.04
N ILE A 15 4.89 -2.22 4.73
CA ILE A 15 4.27 -2.93 3.61
C ILE A 15 3.68 -4.23 4.13
N MET A 16 2.44 -4.51 3.73
CA MET A 16 1.79 -5.79 3.95
C MET A 16 1.20 -6.26 2.65
N CYS A 17 1.37 -7.55 2.35
CA CYS A 17 0.82 -8.18 1.16
C CYS A 17 0.16 -9.49 1.58
N MET A 18 -1.12 -9.65 1.23
CA MET A 18 -1.87 -10.88 1.51
C MET A 18 -2.57 -11.34 0.23
N PRO A 19 -2.58 -12.66 -0.05
CA PRO A 19 -3.40 -13.19 -1.13
C PRO A 19 -4.88 -12.97 -0.82
N LEU A 20 -5.67 -12.69 -1.85
CA LEU A 20 -7.12 -12.74 -1.74
C LEU A 20 -7.59 -14.20 -1.89
N PRO A 21 -8.48 -14.71 -1.01
CA PRO A 21 -8.99 -16.08 -1.10
C PRO A 21 -9.53 -16.40 -2.50
N ASP A 22 -9.21 -17.60 -2.99
CA ASP A 22 -9.71 -18.13 -4.27
C ASP A 22 -9.45 -17.24 -5.50
N SER A 23 -8.34 -16.48 -5.49
CA SER A 23 -7.97 -15.62 -6.62
C SER A 23 -6.45 -15.62 -6.85
N GLU A 24 -6.05 -15.24 -8.07
CA GLU A 24 -4.65 -14.93 -8.40
C GLU A 24 -4.24 -13.51 -7.97
N GLN A 25 -5.10 -12.83 -7.21
CA GLN A 25 -4.92 -11.45 -6.81
C GLN A 25 -4.34 -11.37 -5.40
N SER A 26 -3.59 -10.30 -5.15
CA SER A 26 -3.09 -9.96 -3.82
C SER A 26 -3.58 -8.57 -3.44
N ARG A 27 -3.81 -8.35 -2.15
CA ARG A 27 -4.04 -7.03 -1.59
C ARG A 27 -2.79 -6.54 -0.89
N ILE A 28 -2.46 -5.28 -1.13
CA ILE A 28 -1.24 -4.66 -0.65
C ILE A 28 -1.61 -3.40 0.12
N TRP A 29 -1.16 -3.34 1.36
CA TRP A 29 -1.28 -2.18 2.20
C TRP A 29 0.08 -1.52 2.30
N LEU A 30 0.08 -0.20 2.20
CA LEU A 30 1.27 0.63 2.26
C LEU A 30 1.02 1.69 3.32
N LEU A 31 1.79 1.62 4.40
CA LEU A 31 1.88 2.70 5.36
C LEU A 31 2.89 3.70 4.83
N VAL A 32 2.41 4.89 4.50
CA VAL A 32 3.20 5.97 3.93
C VAL A 32 2.83 7.26 4.64
N LYS A 33 3.78 8.19 4.69
CA LYS A 33 3.50 9.53 5.18
C LYS A 33 2.48 10.23 4.28
N ASP A 34 1.48 10.85 4.90
CA ASP A 34 0.51 11.70 4.21
C ASP A 34 1.17 13.05 3.86
N ASP A 35 1.79 13.13 2.69
CA ASP A 35 2.39 14.35 2.16
C ASP A 35 1.76 14.78 0.83
N GLN A 36 2.09 15.99 0.37
CA GLN A 36 1.50 16.58 -0.84
C GLN A 36 1.71 15.76 -2.12
N ARG A 37 2.68 14.84 -2.13
CA ARG A 37 3.01 14.00 -3.29
C ARG A 37 2.23 12.68 -3.28
N LEU A 38 1.53 12.33 -2.19
CA LEU A 38 0.75 11.10 -2.07
C LEU A 38 -0.33 10.97 -3.15
N ALA A 39 -1.05 12.06 -3.44
CA ALA A 39 -2.08 12.06 -4.50
C ALA A 39 -1.49 11.74 -5.88
N GLN A 40 -0.31 12.32 -6.19
CA GLN A 40 0.40 12.02 -7.43
C GLN A 40 0.83 10.54 -7.46
N MET A 41 1.35 10.01 -6.37
CA MET A 41 1.74 8.60 -6.26
C MET A 41 0.57 7.66 -6.54
N ILE A 42 -0.59 7.90 -5.91
CA ILE A 42 -1.82 7.12 -6.13
C ILE A 42 -2.17 7.10 -7.63
N SER A 43 -2.21 8.27 -8.27
CA SER A 43 -2.51 8.38 -9.70
C SER A 43 -1.52 7.67 -10.64
N GLN A 44 -0.29 7.42 -10.19
CA GLN A 44 0.72 6.68 -10.97
C GLN A 44 0.57 5.18 -10.77
N VAL A 45 0.23 4.75 -9.55
CA VAL A 45 -0.03 3.35 -9.22
C VAL A 45 -1.30 2.85 -9.93
N GLU A 46 -2.34 3.67 -9.98
CA GLU A 46 -3.61 3.36 -10.68
C GLU A 46 -3.45 3.16 -12.20
N LYS A 47 -2.33 3.61 -12.80
CA LYS A 47 -2.06 3.46 -14.24
C LYS A 47 -1.34 2.17 -14.60
N LEU A 48 -0.98 1.36 -13.61
CA LEU A 48 -0.28 0.11 -13.86
C LEU A 48 -1.26 -0.97 -14.27
N GLU A 49 -0.87 -1.80 -15.23
CA GLU A 49 -1.71 -2.90 -15.73
C GLU A 49 -1.98 -3.97 -14.66
N ASP A 50 -1.06 -4.14 -13.70
CA ASP A 50 -1.18 -5.10 -12.60
C ASP A 50 -1.94 -4.56 -11.38
N VAL A 51 -2.44 -3.32 -11.44
CA VAL A 51 -3.22 -2.69 -10.36
C VAL A 51 -4.68 -2.60 -10.75
N LEU A 52 -5.51 -3.36 -10.03
CA LEU A 52 -6.96 -3.37 -10.25
C LEU A 52 -7.67 -2.19 -9.58
N GLN A 53 -7.21 -1.79 -8.39
CA GLN A 53 -7.81 -0.70 -7.62
C GLN A 53 -6.81 -0.16 -6.60
N VAL A 54 -6.84 1.17 -6.38
CA VAL A 54 -6.16 1.82 -5.26
C VAL A 54 -7.22 2.50 -4.39
N THR A 55 -7.13 2.33 -3.06
CA THR A 55 -8.01 3.01 -2.11
C THR A 55 -7.16 3.65 -1.03
N ARG A 56 -7.41 4.93 -0.76
CA ARG A 56 -6.78 5.65 0.35
C ARG A 56 -7.64 5.49 1.60
N HIS A 57 -7.00 5.09 2.68
CA HIS A 57 -7.58 5.06 4.01
C HIS A 57 -6.90 6.12 4.88
N GLY A 58 -7.66 6.76 5.76
CA GLY A 58 -7.13 7.66 6.77
C GLY A 58 -6.65 6.91 8.01
N GLU A 59 -6.42 7.65 9.10
CA GLU A 59 -5.93 7.13 10.38
C GLU A 59 -6.88 6.11 11.05
N GLU A 60 -8.12 6.01 10.57
CA GLU A 60 -9.09 5.02 11.04
C GLU A 60 -8.69 3.56 10.72
N MET A 61 -7.88 3.33 9.68
CA MET A 61 -7.45 1.98 9.29
C MET A 61 -6.16 1.58 10.02
N ARG A 62 -6.31 0.99 11.22
CA ARG A 62 -5.20 0.54 12.08
C ARG A 62 -4.68 -0.87 11.79
N ILE A 63 -4.67 -1.26 10.52
CA ILE A 63 -4.30 -2.63 10.11
C ILE A 63 -2.87 -2.99 10.55
N PHE A 64 -1.95 -2.02 10.48
CA PHE A 64 -0.55 -2.22 10.88
C PHE A 64 -0.38 -2.35 12.40
N ASP A 65 -1.16 -1.62 13.19
CA ASP A 65 -1.15 -1.74 14.66
C ASP A 65 -1.68 -3.11 15.09
N GLN A 66 -2.82 -3.53 14.52
CA GLN A 66 -3.43 -4.82 14.82
C GLN A 66 -2.50 -5.98 14.47
N VAL A 67 -1.85 -5.91 13.31
CA VAL A 67 -0.88 -6.92 12.88
C VAL A 67 0.36 -6.93 13.78
N ALA A 68 0.86 -5.76 14.20
CA ALA A 68 1.99 -5.66 15.12
C ALA A 68 1.71 -6.30 16.50
N GLU A 69 0.45 -6.29 16.97
CA GLU A 69 0.06 -6.98 18.21
C GLU A 69 0.21 -8.50 18.13
N PHE A 70 0.04 -9.11 16.94
CA PHE A 70 0.22 -10.56 16.77
C PHE A 70 1.69 -11.03 16.83
N TYR A 71 2.65 -10.11 16.69
CA TYR A 71 4.08 -10.41 16.73
C TYR A 71 4.75 -9.97 18.04
N ARG A 72 3.98 -9.60 19.06
CA ARG A 72 4.46 -9.30 20.42
C ARG A 72 4.51 -10.51 21.33
#